data_AF-A0A2N2WF09-F1
#
_entry.id   AF-A0A2N2WF09-F1
#
_cell.length_a   1.000
_cell.length_b   1.000
_cell.length_c   1.000
_cell.angle_alpha   90.00
_cell.angle_beta   90.00
_cell.angle_gamma   90.00
#
_symmetry.space_group_name_H-M   'P 1'
#
loop_
_entity.id
_entity.type
_entity.pdbx_description
1 polymer ?
#
loop_
_entity_poly.entity_id
_entity_poly.type
_entity_poly.pdbx_seq_one_letter_code
_entity_poly.pdbx_strand_id
1 'polypeptide(L)' 'MAKKKRKNKKITISISAKKAELFADYCKSKRLSPNRFLKKVIDKNLEGFSGYVRNSDPDPKQLGLFD' A
#
# COMPACT_ATOMS: atom_id res chain seq x y z
N MET A 1 28.35 2.83 -0.66
CA MET A 1 27.46 2.04 -1.55
C MET A 1 26.15 2.78 -1.75
N ALA A 2 25.84 3.24 -2.97
CA ALA A 2 24.56 3.91 -3.24
C ALA A 2 23.42 2.88 -3.19
N LYS A 3 22.45 3.07 -2.28
CA LYS A 3 21.26 2.20 -2.17
C LYS A 3 20.54 2.17 -3.52
N LYS A 4 20.43 0.98 -4.13
CA LYS A 4 19.71 0.76 -5.39
C LYS A 4 18.27 1.29 -5.23
N LYS A 5 17.92 2.35 -5.96
CA LYS A 5 16.57 2.92 -5.93
C LYS A 5 15.56 1.83 -6.32
N ARG A 6 14.64 1.47 -5.42
CA ARG A 6 13.56 0.53 -5.72
C ARG A 6 12.71 1.12 -6.85
N LYS A 7 12.69 0.46 -8.00
CA LYS A 7 11.84 0.87 -9.14
C LYS A 7 10.43 0.35 -8.88
N ASN A 8 9.57 1.18 -8.31
CA ASN A 8 8.16 0.86 -8.17
C ASN A 8 7.53 0.79 -9.58
N LYS A 9 6.90 -0.33 -9.92
CA LYS A 9 6.12 -0.44 -11.16
C LYS A 9 4.81 0.32 -10.99
N LYS A 10 4.44 1.12 -11.99
CA LYS A 10 3.14 1.79 -12.04
C LYS A 10 2.10 0.78 -12.54
N ILE A 11 1.01 0.63 -11.80
CA ILE A 11 -0.15 -0.18 -12.20
C ILE A 11 -1.33 0.78 -12.36
N THR A 12 -1.99 0.73 -13.52
CA THR A 12 -3.20 1.52 -13.80
C THR A 12 -4.41 0.62 -13.63
N ILE A 13 -5.42 1.09 -12.90
CA ILE A 13 -6.67 0.35 -12.65
C ILE A 13 -7.80 1.13 -13.30
N SER A 14 -8.48 0.51 -14.26
CA SER A 14 -9.64 1.11 -14.92
C SER A 14 -10.92 0.77 -14.16
N ILE A 15 -11.63 1.79 -13.68
CA ILE A 15 -12.93 1.65 -13.00
C ILE A 15 -13.89 2.72 -13.53
N SER A 16 -15.19 2.46 -13.42
CA SER A 16 -16.23 3.44 -13.74
C SER A 16 -16.11 4.70 -12.87
N ALA A 17 -16.41 5.88 -13.43
CA ALA A 17 -16.34 7.16 -12.72
C ALA A 17 -17.09 7.16 -11.38
N LYS A 18 -18.34 6.67 -11.36
CA LYS A 18 -19.16 6.56 -10.14
C LYS A 18 -18.48 5.77 -9.02
N LYS A 19 -17.81 4.67 -9.36
CA LYS A 19 -17.06 3.85 -8.38
C LYS A 19 -15.80 4.57 -7.91
N ALA A 20 -15.15 5.34 -8.78
CA ALA A 20 -13.97 6.12 -8.42
C ALA A 20 -14.31 7.23 -7.42
N GLU A 21 -15.44 7.90 -7.59
CA GLU A 21 -15.94 8.92 -6.66
C GLU A 21 -16.25 8.32 -5.29
N LEU A 22 -17.05 7.26 -5.23
CA LEU A 22 -17.36 6.55 -3.98
C LEU A 22 -16.09 6.06 -3.28
N PHE A 23 -15.11 5.58 -4.06
CA PHE A 23 -13.83 5.14 -3.53
C PHE A 23 -13.01 6.30 -2.95
N ALA A 24 -12.99 7.45 -3.62
CA ALA A 24 -12.30 8.64 -3.14
C ALA A 24 -12.92 9.14 -1.81
N ASP A 25 -14.24 9.16 -1.71
CA ASP A 25 -14.95 9.59 -0.50
C ASP A 25 -14.78 8.59 0.64
N TYR A 26 -14.79 7.29 0.34
CA TYR A 26 -14.44 6.26 1.31
C TYR A 26 -13.02 6.47 1.87
N CYS A 27 -12.04 6.71 1.00
CA CYS A 27 -10.65 6.95 1.40
C CYS A 27 -10.53 8.20 2.30
N LYS A 28 -11.22 9.30 1.95
CA LYS A 28 -11.28 10.52 2.77
C LYS A 28 -11.89 10.24 4.15
N SER A 29 -13.02 9.50 4.20
CA SER A 29 -13.71 9.18 5.46
C SER A 29 -12.82 8.39 6.43
N LYS A 30 -11.92 7.56 5.90
CA LYS A 30 -10.96 6.76 6.67
C LYS A 30 -9.62 7.46 6.90
N ARG A 31 -9.44 8.70 6.42
CA ARG A 31 -8.16 9.44 6.46
C ARG A 31 -7.01 8.61 5.86
N LEU A 32 -7.28 7.88 4.77
CA LEU A 32 -6.31 7.04 4.07
C LEU A 32 -6.10 7.54 2.63
N SER A 33 -4.88 7.38 2.11
CA SER A 33 -4.65 7.57 0.68
C SER A 33 -5.13 6.33 -0.11
N PRO A 34 -5.61 6.50 -1.35
CA PRO A 34 -6.01 5.40 -2.21
C PRO A 34 -4.96 4.29 -2.33
N ASN A 35 -3.69 4.66 -2.49
CA ASN A 35 -2.58 3.70 -2.56
C ASN A 35 -2.39 2.90 -1.27
N ARG A 36 -2.55 3.55 -0.09
CA ARG A 36 -2.43 2.86 1.19
C ARG A 36 -3.58 1.88 1.41
N PHE A 37 -4.78 2.25 0.99
CA PHE A 37 -5.92 1.34 1.01
C PHE A 37 -5.71 0.14 0.08
N LEU A 38 -5.36 0.39 -1.19
CA LEU A 38 -5.11 -0.66 -2.17
C LEU A 38 -4.02 -1.62 -1.70
N LYS A 39 -2.91 -1.10 -1.17
CA LYS A 39 -1.85 -1.93 -0.60
C LYS A 39 -2.40 -2.86 0.49
N LYS A 40 -3.15 -2.33 1.46
CA LYS A 40 -3.73 -3.12 2.56
C LYS A 40 -4.68 -4.20 2.05
N VAL A 41 -5.52 -3.87 1.07
CA VAL A 41 -6.47 -4.83 0.49
C VAL A 41 -5.74 -5.91 -0.31
N ILE A 42 -4.75 -5.53 -1.12
CA ILE A 42 -3.92 -6.47 -1.88
C ILE A 42 -3.20 -7.42 -0.92
N ASP A 43 -2.54 -6.88 0.11
CA ASP A 43 -1.84 -7.69 1.12
C ASP A 43 -2.80 -8.70 1.77
N LYS A 44 -3.99 -8.27 2.22
CA LYS A 44 -5.00 -9.17 2.80
C LYS A 44 -5.48 -10.26 1.83
N ASN A 45 -5.62 -9.94 0.54
CA ASN A 45 -6.02 -10.95 -0.45
C ASN A 45 -4.88 -11.92 -0.76
N LEU A 46 -3.63 -11.44 -0.74
CA LEU A 46 -2.44 -12.26 -0.99
C LEU A 46 -2.09 -13.16 0.20
N GLU A 47 -2.48 -12.84 1.42
CA GLU A 47 -2.29 -13.68 2.62
C GLU A 47 -2.86 -15.11 2.44
N GLY A 48 -3.87 -15.30 1.59
CA GLY A 48 -4.44 -16.61 1.29
C GLY A 48 -3.68 -17.42 0.22
N PHE A 49 -2.67 -16.85 -0.44
CA PHE A 49 -1.93 -17.51 -1.51
C PHE A 49 -0.67 -18.21 -0.98
N SER A 50 -0.43 -19.43 -1.45
CA SER A 50 0.78 -20.20 -1.11
C SER A 50 2.03 -19.44 -1.53
N GLY A 51 2.94 -19.16 -0.59
CA GLY A 51 4.21 -18.48 -0.85
C GLY A 51 4.19 -16.95 -0.65
N TYR A 52 3.09 -16.36 -0.16
CA TYR A 52 3.09 -14.96 0.24
C TYR A 52 3.93 -14.78 1.52
N VAL A 53 5.08 -14.12 1.37
CA VAL A 53 5.89 -13.64 2.50
C VAL A 53 5.58 -12.17 2.68
N ARG A 54 4.96 -11.82 3.81
CA ARG A 54 4.70 -10.43 4.17
C ARG A 54 6.05 -9.74 4.39
N ASN A 55 6.44 -8.91 3.42
CA ASN A 55 7.62 -8.06 3.56
C ASN A 55 7.33 -6.97 4.59
N SER A 56 7.49 -7.28 5.88
CA SER A 56 7.63 -6.29 6.93
C SER A 56 9.01 -5.66 6.78
N ASP A 57 9.14 -4.67 5.91
CA ASP A 57 10.22 -3.70 6.08
C ASP A 57 9.81 -2.81 7.25
N PRO A 58 10.41 -2.94 8.46
CA PRO A 58 10.35 -1.83 9.41
C PRO A 58 10.96 -0.62 8.70
N ASP A 59 10.30 0.54 8.79
CA ASP A 59 10.84 1.78 8.25
C ASP A 59 12.21 2.02 8.92
N PRO A 60 13.34 2.04 8.19
CA PRO A 60 14.66 2.24 8.78
C PRO A 60 14.82 3.62 9.42
N LYS A 61 13.83 4.51 9.27
CA LYS A 61 13.79 5.82 9.94
C LYS A 61 13.32 5.76 11.39
N GLN A 62 12.70 4.67 11.83
CA GLN A 62 12.35 4.50 13.23
C GLN A 62 13.55 3.91 13.97
N LEU A 63 14.62 4.72 14.09
CA LEU A 63 15.63 4.52 15.11
C LEU A 63 14.89 4.52 16.45
N GLY A 64 15.11 3.50 17.29
CA GLY A 64 14.66 3.46 18.68
C GLY A 64 15.32 4.57 19.50
N LEU A 65 14.92 5.82 19.24
CA LEU A 65 15.41 7.03 19.93
C LEU A 65 14.61 7.31 21.22
N PHE A 66 13.79 6.36 21.67
CA PHE A 66 13.01 6.45 22.89
C PHE A 66 13.07 5.15 23.72
N ASP A 67 14.25 4.53 23.78
CA ASP A 67 14.66 3.80 25.00
C ASP A 67 15.41 4.77 25.91
#